data_AF-A0A1G7DBE8-F1
#
_entry.id   AF-A0A1G7DBE8-F1
#
_cell.length_a   1.000
_cell.length_b   1.000
_cell.length_c   1.000
_cell.angle_alpha   90.00
_cell.angle_beta   90.00
_cell.angle_gamma   90.00
#
_symmetry.space_group_name_H-M   'P 1'
#
loop_
_entity.id
_entity.type
_entity.pdbx_description
1 polymer ?
#
loop_
_entity_poly.entity_id
_entity_poly.type
_entity_poly.pdbx_seq_one_letter_code
_entity_poly.pdbx_strand_id
1 'polypeptide(L)'
;MKLFMIKRRFLGPRLSLTFHANVYGLLIGLSVAPFAHGSDQYISLSIPNPSAGNATSFKIPRQYRPEVHDDFFRIVVDYPSLNPTVGRRVPPLAENSLDIVVKPYPRNGTLGDEVVQEVYGSRLIGWRDGYAVYRGAFGPSDPQPTLVFDDPDGNHVVVQITGDWAVRNVLTHGIRPRYLIRFSISKRSSVDFRDVDVGVARLIKSMSVDGASLTREIGQH
;
A
#
# COMPACT_ATOMS: atom_id res chain seq x y z
N MET A 1 -53.51 -0.91 21.19
CA MET A 1 -53.82 -2.07 20.33
C MET A 1 -52.53 -2.88 20.19
N LYS A 2 -52.28 -3.93 20.99
CA LYS A 2 -52.68 -5.36 20.87
C LYS A 2 -52.38 -6.02 19.52
N LEU A 3 -51.39 -6.94 19.57
CA LEU A 3 -51.20 -8.22 18.86
C LEU A 3 -51.18 -8.19 17.30
N PHE A 4 -50.31 -8.94 16.59
CA PHE A 4 -50.14 -10.39 16.69
C PHE A 4 -48.75 -10.86 16.24
N MET A 5 -48.21 -11.77 17.04
CA MET A 5 -47.12 -12.70 16.74
C MET A 5 -47.69 -13.88 15.93
N ILE A 6 -47.04 -14.31 14.84
CA ILE A 6 -47.32 -15.61 14.21
C ILE A 6 -46.01 -16.40 14.10
N LYS A 7 -45.86 -17.35 15.03
CA LYS A 7 -45.00 -18.53 14.90
C LYS A 7 -45.65 -19.49 13.91
N ARG A 8 -44.87 -20.05 12.99
CA ARG A 8 -45.16 -21.37 12.41
C ARG A 8 -43.90 -22.24 12.46
N ARG A 9 -43.94 -23.20 13.39
CA ARG A 9 -43.14 -24.43 13.32
C ARG A 9 -43.84 -25.36 12.34
N PHE A 10 -43.08 -26.02 11.46
CA PHE A 10 -43.54 -27.23 10.81
C PHE A 10 -42.51 -28.35 11.03
N LEU A 11 -43.03 -29.43 11.62
CA LEU A 11 -42.41 -30.73 11.77
C LEU A 11 -42.42 -31.47 10.42
N GLY A 12 -41.40 -32.29 10.17
CA GLY A 12 -41.40 -33.33 9.14
C GLY A 12 -40.02 -34.00 9.01
N PRO A 13 -39.94 -35.27 8.58
CA PRO A 13 -39.52 -36.35 9.48
C PRO A 13 -38.07 -36.83 9.31
N ARG A 14 -37.63 -37.54 10.36
CA ARG A 14 -36.40 -38.33 10.45
C ARG A 14 -36.35 -39.42 9.37
N LEU A 15 -35.27 -39.46 8.60
CA LEU A 15 -34.79 -40.66 7.91
C LEU A 15 -33.44 -41.04 8.51
N SER A 16 -33.46 -42.16 9.22
CA SER A 16 -32.29 -42.91 9.65
C SER A 16 -31.90 -43.84 8.51
N LEU A 17 -30.64 -43.79 8.06
CA LEU A 17 -30.05 -44.90 7.30
C LEU A 17 -28.62 -45.15 7.78
N THR A 18 -28.38 -46.44 8.03
CA THR A 18 -27.28 -47.02 8.77
C THR A 18 -26.08 -47.33 7.86
N PHE A 19 -24.88 -47.11 8.40
CA PHE A 19 -23.54 -47.66 8.10
C PHE A 19 -23.26 -48.30 6.73
N HIS A 20 -22.12 -47.92 6.12
CA HIS A 20 -21.09 -48.88 5.68
C HIS A 20 -19.70 -48.25 5.91
N ALA A 21 -18.90 -48.90 6.75
CA ALA A 21 -17.48 -48.64 6.88
C ALA A 21 -16.77 -49.16 5.62
N ASN A 22 -15.90 -48.35 5.02
CA ASN A 22 -14.84 -48.88 4.18
C ASN A 22 -13.53 -48.16 4.46
N VAL A 23 -12.59 -48.99 4.88
CA VAL A 23 -11.20 -48.74 5.24
C VAL A 23 -10.44 -48.45 3.95
N TYR A 24 -9.73 -47.32 3.88
CA TYR A 24 -8.60 -47.17 2.97
C TYR A 24 -7.43 -46.50 3.68
N GLY A 25 -6.48 -47.36 4.06
CA GLY A 25 -5.05 -47.22 3.82
C GLY A 25 -4.42 -45.85 4.07
N LEU A 26 -3.92 -45.68 5.29
CA LEU A 26 -2.84 -44.77 5.64
C LEU A 26 -1.56 -45.16 4.87
N LEU A 27 -1.21 -44.38 3.84
CA LEU A 27 0.12 -44.37 3.22
C LEU A 27 0.70 -42.96 3.43
N ILE A 28 1.32 -42.75 4.60
CA ILE A 28 2.17 -41.57 4.81
C ILE A 28 3.49 -41.88 4.09
N GLY A 29 3.51 -41.56 2.80
CA GLY A 29 4.76 -41.40 2.06
C GLY A 29 5.52 -40.24 2.67
N LEU A 30 6.62 -40.56 3.35
CA LEU A 30 7.62 -39.60 3.81
C LEU A 30 8.32 -39.04 2.55
N SER A 31 7.69 -38.08 1.87
CA SER A 31 8.37 -37.28 0.86
C SER A 31 9.28 -36.31 1.59
N VAL A 32 10.54 -36.72 1.74
CA VAL A 32 11.64 -35.81 2.01
C VAL A 32 11.67 -34.84 0.82
N ALA A 33 10.98 -33.71 0.97
CA ALA A 33 11.09 -32.63 0.02
C ALA A 33 12.58 -32.22 0.01
N PRO A 34 13.27 -32.26 -1.14
CA PRO A 34 14.64 -31.80 -1.19
C PRO A 34 14.65 -30.33 -0.80
N PHE A 35 15.43 -30.02 0.24
CA PHE A 35 15.80 -28.66 0.58
C PHE A 35 16.46 -28.02 -0.64
N ALA A 36 15.67 -27.33 -1.46
CA ALA A 36 16.18 -26.36 -2.40
C ALA A 36 16.65 -25.14 -1.60
N HIS A 37 17.85 -25.23 -1.01
CA HIS A 37 18.62 -24.06 -0.60
C HIS A 37 19.18 -23.39 -1.86
N GLY A 38 18.30 -22.70 -2.58
CA GLY A 38 18.60 -21.79 -3.69
C GLY A 38 18.22 -20.37 -3.28
N SER A 39 19.24 -19.55 -3.02
CA SER A 39 19.20 -18.25 -2.34
C SER A 39 18.71 -17.11 -3.24
N ASP A 40 17.42 -17.03 -3.53
CA ASP A 40 16.85 -15.80 -4.07
C ASP A 40 15.95 -15.12 -3.04
N GLN A 41 16.57 -14.53 -2.00
CA GLN A 41 15.87 -13.81 -0.93
C GLN A 41 15.13 -12.56 -1.42
N TYR A 42 15.36 -12.16 -2.66
CA TYR A 42 14.85 -10.94 -3.27
C TYR A 42 14.10 -11.24 -4.56
N ILE A 43 13.30 -10.28 -5.01
CA ILE A 43 12.76 -10.19 -6.35
C ILE A 43 13.35 -8.92 -6.96
N SER A 44 13.96 -9.04 -8.13
CA SER A 44 14.47 -7.89 -8.85
C SER A 44 13.42 -7.36 -9.81
N LEU A 45 13.21 -6.04 -9.81
CA LEU A 45 12.29 -5.35 -10.72
C LEU A 45 12.93 -4.04 -11.15
N SER A 46 12.73 -3.65 -12.42
CA SER A 46 13.09 -2.33 -12.91
C SER A 46 11.84 -1.58 -13.31
N ILE A 47 11.55 -0.47 -12.63
CA ILE A 47 10.44 0.42 -12.97
C ILE A 47 10.95 1.45 -14.00
N PRO A 48 10.35 1.53 -15.20
CA PRO A 48 10.79 2.46 -16.22
C PRO A 48 10.52 3.91 -15.80
N ASN A 49 11.34 4.84 -16.28
CA ASN A 49 11.11 6.27 -16.19
C ASN A 49 10.69 6.80 -17.57
N PRO A 50 9.38 7.01 -17.81
CA PRO A 50 8.86 7.39 -19.12
C PRO A 50 9.28 8.81 -19.58
N SER A 51 9.83 9.63 -18.68
CA SER A 51 10.33 10.98 -18.98
C SER A 51 11.83 11.02 -19.27
N ALA A 52 12.64 10.25 -18.53
CA ALA A 52 14.10 10.30 -18.65
C ALA A 52 14.70 9.16 -19.50
N GLY A 53 13.90 8.18 -19.94
CA GLY A 53 14.38 7.05 -20.74
C GLY A 53 15.32 6.09 -20.00
N ASN A 54 15.41 6.21 -18.67
CA ASN A 54 16.12 5.28 -17.79
C ASN A 54 15.13 4.42 -16.98
N ALA A 55 15.61 3.55 -16.10
CA ALA A 55 14.77 2.77 -15.20
C ALA A 55 15.38 2.76 -13.80
N THR A 56 14.54 2.71 -12.77
CA THR A 56 14.97 2.54 -11.38
C THR A 56 14.88 1.06 -11.04
N SER A 57 16.00 0.47 -10.61
CA SER A 57 16.04 -0.95 -10.21
C SER A 57 15.79 -1.12 -8.72
N PHE A 58 15.05 -2.18 -8.38
CA PHE A 58 14.69 -2.56 -7.03
C PHE A 58 15.09 -4.01 -6.74
N LYS A 59 15.55 -4.27 -5.52
CA LYS A 59 15.71 -5.59 -4.91
C LYS A 59 14.72 -5.70 -3.75
N ILE A 60 13.58 -6.33 -4.03
CA ILE A 60 12.44 -6.37 -3.10
C ILE A 60 12.53 -7.67 -2.27
N PRO A 61 12.67 -7.63 -0.94
CA PRO A 61 12.78 -8.84 -0.14
C PRO A 61 11.51 -9.70 -0.23
N ARG A 62 11.67 -11.00 -0.51
CA ARG A 62 10.54 -11.95 -0.66
C ARG A 62 9.69 -12.10 0.59
N GLN A 63 10.24 -11.79 1.77
CA GLN A 63 9.47 -11.77 3.02
C GLN A 63 8.27 -10.80 2.96
N TYR A 64 8.36 -9.72 2.18
CA TYR A 64 7.24 -8.82 1.94
C TYR A 64 6.17 -9.41 1.01
N ARG A 65 6.43 -10.56 0.39
CA ARG A 65 5.61 -11.24 -0.62
C ARG A 65 5.05 -10.25 -1.65
N PRO A 66 5.91 -9.51 -2.37
CA PRO A 66 5.45 -8.45 -3.25
C PRO A 66 4.58 -9.01 -4.38
N GLU A 67 3.55 -8.25 -4.75
CA GLU A 67 2.83 -8.42 -6.01
C GLU A 67 3.56 -7.58 -7.06
N VAL A 68 4.07 -8.22 -8.10
CA VAL A 68 4.93 -7.59 -9.12
C VAL A 68 4.24 -7.61 -10.47
N HIS A 69 4.27 -6.47 -11.13
CA HIS A 69 3.78 -6.25 -12.48
C HIS A 69 4.88 -5.56 -13.30
N ASP A 70 4.67 -5.45 -14.62
CA ASP A 70 5.67 -4.91 -15.55
C ASP A 70 6.12 -3.49 -15.21
N ASP A 71 5.21 -2.67 -14.66
CA ASP A 71 5.42 -1.26 -14.38
C ASP A 71 5.32 -0.90 -12.90
N PHE A 72 4.86 -1.79 -12.02
CA PHE A 72 4.74 -1.49 -10.59
C PHE A 72 4.95 -2.71 -9.70
N PHE A 73 5.19 -2.46 -8.42
CA PHE A 73 5.03 -3.48 -7.39
C PHE A 73 4.20 -2.98 -6.21
N ARG A 74 3.64 -3.93 -5.48
CA ARG A 74 2.81 -3.69 -4.31
C ARG A 74 3.27 -4.56 -3.14
N ILE A 75 3.35 -3.96 -1.96
CA ILE A 75 3.60 -4.65 -0.68
C ILE A 75 2.60 -4.20 0.37
N VAL A 76 2.34 -5.07 1.35
CA VAL A 76 1.48 -4.76 2.49
C VAL A 76 2.26 -4.99 3.78
N VAL A 77 2.31 -3.96 4.61
CA VAL A 77 3.12 -3.92 5.84
C VAL A 77 2.31 -3.38 7.01
N ASP A 78 2.67 -3.73 8.24
CA ASP A 78 2.02 -3.20 9.44
C ASP A 78 2.79 -2.01 10.02
N TYR A 79 2.13 -0.87 10.17
CA TYR A 79 2.68 0.33 10.81
C TYR A 79 2.51 0.25 12.34
N PRO A 80 3.46 0.72 13.16
CA PRO A 80 4.71 1.42 12.82
C PRO A 80 5.90 0.50 12.47
N SER A 81 5.75 -0.82 12.62
CA SER A 81 6.87 -1.76 12.45
C SER A 81 7.46 -1.81 11.05
N LEU A 82 6.64 -1.51 10.03
CA LEU A 82 6.91 -1.71 8.60
C LEU A 82 7.35 -3.15 8.26
N ASN A 83 7.00 -4.11 9.13
CA ASN A 83 7.17 -5.53 8.88
C ASN A 83 6.06 -6.05 7.95
N PRO A 84 6.29 -7.14 7.21
CA PRO A 84 5.26 -7.76 6.39
C PRO A 84 4.00 -8.08 7.21
N THR A 85 2.82 -7.72 6.70
CA THR A 85 1.56 -8.06 7.36
C THR A 85 1.35 -9.57 7.44
N VAL A 86 1.09 -10.08 8.65
CA VAL A 86 0.88 -11.52 8.94
C VAL A 86 -0.56 -11.97 8.63
N GLY A 87 -1.48 -11.03 8.44
CA GLY A 87 -2.91 -11.28 8.17
C GLY A 87 -3.35 -11.11 6.72
N ARG A 88 -4.59 -10.64 6.55
CA ARG A 88 -5.21 -10.40 5.25
C ARG A 88 -4.50 -9.26 4.50
N ARG A 89 -4.12 -9.51 3.25
CA ARG A 89 -3.38 -8.58 2.37
C ARG A 89 -4.22 -8.02 1.22
N VAL A 90 -5.51 -8.33 1.22
CA VAL A 90 -6.50 -7.83 0.27
C VAL A 90 -7.59 -7.08 1.04
N PRO A 91 -8.24 -6.06 0.45
CA PRO A 91 -9.27 -5.31 1.14
C PRO A 91 -10.40 -6.18 1.71
N PRO A 92 -10.99 -5.81 2.86
CA PRO A 92 -10.54 -4.75 3.76
C PRO A 92 -9.23 -5.13 4.49
N LEU A 93 -8.29 -4.19 4.54
CA LEU A 93 -7.04 -4.31 5.29
C LEU A 93 -7.26 -3.96 6.76
N ALA A 94 -6.39 -4.47 7.63
CA ALA A 94 -6.40 -4.07 9.04
C ALA A 94 -6.11 -2.57 9.19
N GLU A 95 -6.51 -2.03 10.33
CA GLU A 95 -6.43 -0.59 10.62
C GLU A 95 -4.99 -0.06 10.54
N ASN A 96 -4.05 -0.85 11.07
CA ASN A 96 -2.62 -0.54 11.13
C ASN A 96 -1.82 -1.02 9.90
N SER A 97 -2.42 -1.78 8.99
CA SER A 97 -1.71 -2.20 7.77
C SER A 97 -1.68 -1.06 6.76
N LEU A 98 -0.57 -0.88 6.03
CA LEU A 98 -0.41 0.02 4.90
C LEU A 98 -0.40 -0.81 3.61
N ASP A 99 -1.17 -0.36 2.62
CA ASP A 99 -1.08 -0.85 1.25
C ASP A 99 -0.14 0.08 0.49
N ILE A 100 1.05 -0.39 0.09
CA ILE A 100 2.07 0.44 -0.57
C ILE A 100 2.25 -0.05 -2.00
N VAL A 101 2.12 0.87 -2.95
CA VAL A 101 2.31 0.63 -4.38
C VAL A 101 3.37 1.58 -4.91
N VAL A 102 4.40 1.05 -5.57
CA VAL A 102 5.47 1.83 -6.17
C VAL A 102 5.35 1.73 -7.69
N LYS A 103 5.31 2.88 -8.37
CA LYS A 103 5.01 3.01 -9.80
C LYS A 103 5.99 3.95 -10.50
N PRO A 104 6.01 3.99 -11.85
CA PRO A 104 6.81 4.94 -12.60
C PRO A 104 6.44 6.37 -12.22
N TYR A 105 7.41 7.28 -12.26
CA TYR A 105 7.08 8.70 -12.19
C TYR A 105 6.29 9.08 -13.45
N PRO A 106 5.08 9.65 -13.34
CA PRO A 106 4.27 9.95 -14.51
C PRO A 106 4.91 11.06 -15.35
N ARG A 107 4.72 10.99 -16.68
CA ARG A 107 5.37 11.94 -17.59
C ARG A 107 5.03 13.40 -17.30
N ASN A 108 3.79 13.65 -16.89
CA ASN A 108 3.24 15.00 -16.67
C ASN A 108 3.28 15.43 -15.19
N GLY A 109 4.01 14.71 -14.34
CA GLY A 109 3.99 14.94 -12.90
C GLY A 109 3.02 14.05 -12.14
N THR A 110 3.15 14.07 -10.82
CA THR A 110 2.21 13.46 -9.88
C THR A 110 1.07 14.42 -9.56
N LEU A 111 0.03 13.92 -8.88
CA LEU A 111 -1.01 14.77 -8.30
C LEU A 111 -0.42 15.91 -7.43
N GLY A 112 0.73 15.70 -6.79
CA GLY A 112 1.41 16.75 -6.02
C GLY A 112 1.95 17.88 -6.87
N ASP A 113 2.55 17.53 -8.01
CA ASP A 113 2.99 18.53 -8.98
C ASP A 113 1.81 19.33 -9.50
N GLU A 114 0.73 18.63 -9.88
CA GLU A 114 -0.48 19.26 -10.42
C GLU A 114 -1.14 20.21 -9.41
N VAL A 115 -1.24 19.80 -8.14
CA VAL A 115 -1.85 20.61 -7.08
C VAL A 115 -1.00 21.84 -6.75
N VAL A 116 0.32 21.68 -6.63
CA VAL A 116 1.21 22.79 -6.29
C VAL A 116 1.32 23.79 -7.45
N GLN A 117 1.28 23.32 -8.70
CA GLN A 117 1.29 24.16 -9.90
C GLN A 117 -0.09 24.76 -10.25
N GLU A 118 -1.10 24.58 -9.39
CA GLU A 118 -2.48 25.06 -9.59
C GLU A 118 -3.13 24.55 -10.89
N VAL A 119 -2.67 23.40 -11.39
CA VAL A 119 -3.25 22.74 -12.56
C VAL A 119 -4.66 22.28 -12.21
N TYR A 120 -5.57 22.36 -13.17
CA TYR A 120 -6.99 22.02 -13.03
C TYR A 120 -7.75 22.85 -11.98
N GLY A 121 -7.29 24.08 -11.69
CA GLY A 121 -8.00 25.02 -10.81
C GLY A 121 -7.88 24.68 -9.33
N SER A 122 -6.85 23.91 -8.94
CA SER A 122 -6.45 23.79 -7.55
C SER A 122 -5.97 25.13 -7.01
N ARG A 123 -6.39 25.48 -5.80
CA ARG A 123 -6.01 26.74 -5.15
C ARG A 123 -5.58 26.49 -3.71
N LEU A 124 -4.48 27.12 -3.31
CA LEU A 124 -4.07 27.18 -1.91
C LEU A 124 -5.12 27.95 -1.10
N ILE A 125 -5.70 27.32 -0.09
CA ILE A 125 -6.69 27.94 0.80
C ILE A 125 -6.13 28.27 2.19
N GLY A 126 -4.91 27.85 2.49
CA GLY A 126 -4.22 28.18 3.73
C GLY A 126 -3.28 27.09 4.20
N TRP A 127 -2.89 27.19 5.47
CA TRP A 127 -1.97 26.25 6.13
C TRP A 127 -2.64 25.65 7.37
N ARG A 128 -2.36 24.37 7.65
CA ARG A 128 -2.87 23.67 8.83
C ARG A 128 -1.82 22.69 9.31
N ASP A 129 -1.36 22.82 10.56
CA ASP A 129 -0.45 21.87 11.22
C ASP A 129 0.84 21.54 10.42
N GLY A 130 1.33 22.52 9.64
CA GLY A 130 2.50 22.38 8.78
C GLY A 130 2.21 21.79 7.39
N TYR A 131 0.94 21.63 7.02
CA TYR A 131 0.50 21.25 5.68
C TYR A 131 -0.01 22.47 4.92
N ALA A 132 0.35 22.57 3.64
CA ALA A 132 -0.33 23.43 2.69
C ALA A 132 -1.68 22.79 2.32
N VAL A 133 -2.78 23.52 2.47
CA VAL A 133 -4.12 23.00 2.22
C VAL A 133 -4.61 23.56 0.90
N TYR A 134 -4.88 22.67 -0.06
CA TYR A 134 -5.40 23.01 -1.36
C TYR A 134 -6.86 22.58 -1.50
N ARG A 135 -7.62 23.35 -2.27
CA ARG A 135 -8.96 22.97 -2.73
C ARG A 135 -8.93 22.91 -4.25
N GLY A 136 -9.19 21.74 -4.82
CA GLY A 136 -9.33 21.56 -6.27
C GLY A 136 -10.78 21.46 -6.73
N ALA A 137 -10.99 21.60 -8.04
CA ALA A 137 -12.23 21.26 -8.72
C ALA A 137 -12.34 19.73 -8.95
N PHE A 138 -12.06 18.93 -7.92
CA PHE A 138 -12.08 17.46 -8.02
C PHE A 138 -13.54 16.94 -8.03
N GLY A 139 -14.22 17.12 -9.15
CA GLY A 139 -15.56 16.57 -9.41
C GLY A 139 -16.72 17.25 -8.64
N PRO A 140 -17.97 17.09 -9.12
CA PRO A 140 -19.14 17.83 -8.64
C PRO A 140 -19.67 17.40 -7.26
N SER A 141 -19.15 16.31 -6.69
CA SER A 141 -19.59 15.76 -5.40
C SER A 141 -18.48 15.92 -4.37
N ASP A 142 -18.47 17.12 -3.77
CA ASP A 142 -17.74 17.49 -2.56
C ASP A 142 -16.20 17.58 -2.69
N PRO A 143 -15.64 18.78 -2.97
CA PRO A 143 -14.20 18.97 -3.12
C PRO A 143 -13.51 18.88 -1.76
N GLN A 144 -13.17 17.65 -1.37
CA GLN A 144 -12.41 17.38 -0.16
C GLN A 144 -11.04 18.09 -0.24
N PRO A 145 -10.56 18.66 0.87
CA PRO A 145 -9.28 19.33 0.89
C PRO A 145 -8.16 18.32 0.62
N THR A 146 -7.19 18.76 -0.17
CA THR A 146 -5.94 18.05 -0.38
C THR A 146 -4.88 18.68 0.50
N LEU A 147 -4.22 17.88 1.32
CA LEU A 147 -3.09 18.35 2.11
C LEU A 147 -1.80 18.07 1.33
N VAL A 148 -0.87 19.02 1.34
CA VAL A 148 0.42 18.90 0.68
C VAL A 148 1.52 19.27 1.67
N PHE A 149 2.60 18.52 1.65
CA PHE A 149 3.85 18.87 2.33
C PHE A 149 5.02 18.40 1.47
N ASP A 150 6.21 18.96 1.73
CA ASP A 150 7.43 18.58 1.04
C ASP A 150 8.25 17.63 1.91
N ASP A 151 8.88 16.65 1.26
CA ASP A 151 9.94 15.87 1.88
C ASP A 151 11.24 16.71 1.99
N PRO A 152 12.27 16.22 2.71
CA PRO A 152 13.54 16.94 2.84
C PRO A 152 14.28 17.20 1.51
N ASP A 153 13.97 16.46 0.46
CA ASP A 153 14.56 16.58 -0.88
C ASP A 153 13.73 17.51 -1.80
N GLY A 154 12.66 18.14 -1.29
CA GLY A 154 11.79 19.04 -2.04
C GLY A 154 10.78 18.33 -2.96
N ASN A 155 10.54 17.04 -2.74
CA ASN A 155 9.49 16.29 -3.41
C ASN A 155 8.14 16.51 -2.74
N HIS A 156 7.09 16.68 -3.54
CA HIS A 156 5.73 16.86 -3.01
C HIS A 156 5.15 15.53 -2.54
N VAL A 157 4.57 15.56 -1.34
CA VAL A 157 3.72 14.52 -0.79
C VAL A 157 2.30 15.05 -0.68
N VAL A 158 1.37 14.30 -1.27
CA VAL A 158 -0.06 14.64 -1.26
C VAL A 158 -0.82 13.67 -0.39
N VAL A 159 -1.65 14.22 0.49
CA VAL A 159 -2.68 13.47 1.22
C VAL A 159 -4.04 13.83 0.64
N GLN A 160 -4.68 12.85 0.01
CA GLN A 160 -6.07 12.94 -0.41
C GLN A 160 -6.96 12.52 0.76
N ILE A 161 -7.61 13.50 1.39
CA ILE A 161 -8.65 13.25 2.39
C ILE A 161 -9.88 12.73 1.64
N THR A 162 -10.21 11.47 1.84
CA THR A 162 -11.33 10.85 1.13
C THR A 162 -12.65 11.17 1.85
N GLY A 163 -13.78 11.16 1.15
CA GLY A 163 -15.10 11.40 1.76
C GLY A 163 -15.53 10.27 2.71
N ASP A 164 -16.62 10.45 3.47
CA ASP A 164 -17.07 9.55 4.54
C ASP A 164 -17.32 8.09 4.11
N TRP A 165 -17.57 7.87 2.82
CA TRP A 165 -17.72 6.54 2.22
C TRP A 165 -16.44 5.71 2.23
N ALA A 166 -15.27 6.34 2.37
CA ALA A 166 -13.97 5.68 2.41
C ALA A 166 -13.43 5.57 3.83
N VAL A 167 -12.90 4.39 4.17
CA VAL A 167 -12.30 4.13 5.49
C VAL A 167 -10.82 4.49 5.59
N ARG A 168 -10.18 4.87 4.46
CA ARG A 168 -8.75 5.14 4.37
C ARG A 168 -8.47 6.42 3.58
N ASN A 169 -7.48 7.19 4.01
CA ASN A 169 -6.89 8.27 3.22
C ASN A 169 -5.83 7.70 2.29
N VAL A 170 -5.52 8.42 1.21
CA VAL A 170 -4.51 8.03 0.23
C VAL A 170 -3.39 9.05 0.22
N LEU A 171 -2.16 8.57 0.26
CA LEU A 171 -0.95 9.37 0.17
C LEU A 171 -0.24 9.05 -1.14
N THR A 172 0.32 10.08 -1.77
CA THR A 172 1.16 9.96 -2.97
C THR A 172 2.40 10.81 -2.78
N HIS A 173 3.57 10.16 -2.78
CA HIS A 173 4.89 10.78 -2.69
C HIS A 173 5.63 10.59 -4.00
N GLY A 174 5.91 11.69 -4.71
CA GLY A 174 6.63 11.63 -5.98
C GLY A 174 8.14 11.77 -5.81
N ILE A 175 8.92 10.70 -5.92
CA ILE A 175 10.39 10.76 -5.88
C ILE A 175 10.91 11.16 -7.25
N ARG A 176 11.14 12.45 -7.50
CA ARG A 176 11.52 12.96 -8.83
C ARG A 176 12.93 12.53 -9.25
N PRO A 177 13.16 12.25 -10.54
CA PRO A 177 12.18 11.91 -11.59
C PRO A 177 11.89 10.39 -11.62
N ARG A 178 12.18 9.65 -10.56
CA ARG A 178 12.44 8.19 -10.58
C ARG A 178 11.16 7.37 -10.54
N TYR A 179 10.38 7.51 -9.48
CA TYR A 179 9.18 6.72 -9.21
C TYR A 179 8.25 7.49 -8.27
N LEU A 180 7.01 7.03 -8.13
CA LEU A 180 6.13 7.47 -7.05
C LEU A 180 5.84 6.33 -6.10
N ILE A 181 5.54 6.69 -4.86
CA ILE A 181 5.02 5.80 -3.83
C ILE A 181 3.59 6.24 -3.56
N ARG A 182 2.63 5.33 -3.70
CA ARG A 182 1.25 5.55 -3.30
C ARG A 182 0.91 4.58 -2.19
N PHE A 183 0.38 5.08 -1.09
CA PHE A 183 -0.08 4.20 -0.02
C PHE A 183 -1.38 4.67 0.63
N SER A 184 -2.06 3.78 1.34
CA SER A 184 -3.28 4.12 2.07
C SER A 184 -3.15 3.87 3.57
N ILE A 185 -3.73 4.77 4.36
CA ILE A 185 -3.76 4.70 5.82
C ILE A 185 -5.19 4.80 6.33
N SER A 186 -5.53 4.04 7.37
CA SER A 186 -6.85 4.12 8.00
C SER A 186 -7.14 5.53 8.51
N LYS A 187 -8.37 6.02 8.32
CA LYS A 187 -8.84 7.28 8.91
C LYS A 187 -8.94 7.24 10.44
N ARG A 188 -8.96 6.04 11.03
CA ARG A 188 -8.96 5.84 12.48
C ARG A 188 -7.57 5.93 13.10
N SER A 189 -6.53 5.91 12.25
CA SER A 189 -5.15 6.14 12.67
C SER A 189 -4.98 7.58 13.16
N SER A 190 -4.46 7.76 14.37
CA SER A 190 -4.13 9.08 14.93
C SER A 190 -2.69 9.52 14.63
N VAL A 191 -2.01 8.83 13.70
CA VAL A 191 -0.60 9.06 13.36
C VAL A 191 -0.46 10.21 12.37
N ASP A 192 0.58 11.05 12.53
CA ASP A 192 0.91 12.09 11.58
C ASP A 192 1.29 11.49 10.20
N PHE A 193 0.75 12.04 9.12
CA PHE A 193 1.02 11.55 7.77
C PHE A 193 2.49 11.65 7.38
N ARG A 194 3.20 12.66 7.89
CA ARG A 194 4.63 12.86 7.64
C ARG A 194 5.47 11.74 8.24
N ASP A 195 5.13 11.29 9.45
CA ASP A 195 5.85 10.20 10.12
C ASP A 195 5.69 8.87 9.38
N VAL A 196 4.48 8.63 8.85
CA VAL A 196 4.19 7.45 8.05
C VAL A 196 4.92 7.51 6.71
N ASP A 197 4.88 8.66 6.04
CA ASP A 197 5.57 8.88 4.77
C ASP A 197 7.09 8.70 4.90
N VAL A 198 7.72 9.29 5.90
CA VAL A 198 9.16 9.11 6.18
C VAL A 198 9.50 7.62 6.36
N GLY A 199 8.67 6.88 7.10
CA GLY A 199 8.85 5.44 7.28
C GLY A 199 8.75 4.65 5.97
N VAL A 200 7.71 4.93 5.19
CA VAL A 200 7.45 4.27 3.89
C VAL A 200 8.56 4.62 2.88
N ALA A 201 8.90 5.89 2.74
CA ALA A 201 9.95 6.36 1.84
C ALA A 201 11.30 5.71 2.18
N ARG A 202 11.64 5.60 3.47
CA ARG A 202 12.85 4.91 3.93
C ARG A 202 12.83 3.42 3.58
N LEU A 203 11.69 2.75 3.80
CA LEU A 203 11.52 1.33 3.43
C LEU A 203 11.73 1.12 1.94
N ILE A 204 11.06 1.90 1.09
CA ILE A 204 11.16 1.76 -0.37
C ILE A 204 12.57 2.13 -0.87
N LYS A 205 13.18 3.19 -0.32
CA LYS A 205 14.56 3.58 -0.63
C LYS A 205 15.55 2.47 -0.31
N SER A 206 15.36 1.73 0.79
CA SER A 206 16.20 0.58 1.15
C SER A 206 16.13 -0.59 0.15
N MET A 207 15.05 -0.66 -0.64
CA MET A 207 14.88 -1.66 -1.71
C MET A 207 15.45 -1.17 -3.04
N SER A 208 15.72 0.13 -3.20
CA SER A 208 16.26 0.69 -4.46
C SER A 208 17.76 0.39 -4.60
N VAL A 209 18.18 -0.02 -5.78
CA VAL A 209 19.60 -0.37 -6.07
C VAL A 209 20.42 0.90 -6.33
N ASP A 210 19.79 1.95 -6.84
CA ASP A 210 20.43 3.25 -7.13
C ASP A 210 20.85 4.03 -5.86
N GLY A 211 20.49 3.51 -4.68
CA GLY A 211 20.87 4.07 -3.37
C GLY A 211 22.09 3.40 -2.71
N ALA A 212 22.67 2.35 -3.30
CA ALA A 212 23.77 1.60 -2.68
C ALA A 212 25.15 2.28 -2.74
N SER A 213 25.24 3.50 -3.27
CA SER A 213 26.51 4.21 -3.50
C SER A 213 26.86 5.29 -2.47
N LEU A 214 26.16 5.39 -1.34
CA LEU A 214 26.44 6.41 -0.30
C LEU A 214 26.93 5.86 1.05
N THR A 215 27.35 4.59 1.10
CA THR A 215 28.00 4.02 2.30
C THR A 215 29.33 3.34 1.95
N ARG A 216 30.17 3.99 1.15
CA ARG A 216 31.61 3.73 1.09
C ARG A 216 32.33 5.08 1.12
N GLU A 217 33.29 5.19 2.02
CA GLU A 217 34.15 6.36 2.30
C GLU A 217 33.66 7.38 3.34
N ILE A 218 33.42 6.90 4.57
CA ILE A 218 33.96 7.62 5.75
C ILE A 218 34.76 6.59 6.53
N GLY A 219 36.01 6.43 6.13
CA GLY A 219 36.89 5.42 6.70
C GLY A 219 38.17 5.31 5.90
N GLN A 220 38.92 6.40 5.85
CA GLN A 220 40.40 6.48 5.81
C GLN A 220 40.78 7.89 5.36
N HIS A 221 41.15 8.74 6.32
CA HIS A 221 42.36 9.55 6.32
C HIS A 221 42.57 10.12 7.72
#